data_AF-A0A5S3PY38-F1
#
_entry.id   AF-A0A5S3PY38-F1
#
_cell.length_a   1.000
_cell.length_b   1.000
_cell.length_c   1.000
_cell.angle_alpha   90.00
_cell.angle_beta   90.00
_cell.angle_gamma   90.00
#
_symmetry.space_group_name_H-M   'P 1'
#
loop_
_entity.id
_entity.type
_entity.pdbx_description
1 polymer ?
#
loop_
_entity_poly.entity_id
_entity_poly.type
_entity_poly.pdbx_seq_one_letter_code
_entity_poly.pdbx_strand_id
1 'polypeptide(L)'
;MAGQANRIGLLLLGAAFFSASAPAAADVEAGVNAWTSGDYAAAVREWATPAAQGDPDAQFNMAQAYRLGRGVEADPRQAEALYAKAAAQGHIKAADNYGLLLFQNGERERAIPYIEGAASRGDPRAQYILGIAHFNGDLAAKDWPRAYALLTLANGAGLPQARAALTQMDEYIPLSERQSAQTLAAALKAEAEASRARDLAAVDLALAGDAPAGPVVTATAPPPVAPRVAGTASAGADYTLPAANDGEVLAREVVVASAIPAHKPAPATTVAAARVSAHGGPWKVQLGAFGVAGNADRLWDKLSTRRELAGRAKLKTPAGRLTKLLAGGYATRAEADAACASLKASGQACLVTR
;
A
#
# COMPACT_ATOMS: atom_id res chain seq x y z
N MET A 1 -84.45 -36.76 -6.40
CA MET A 1 -83.79 -37.23 -5.16
C MET A 1 -82.47 -37.89 -5.54
N ALA A 2 -81.45 -37.69 -4.71
CA ALA A 2 -80.05 -38.17 -4.73
C ALA A 2 -79.76 -39.43 -5.58
N GLY A 3 -78.62 -39.60 -6.25
CA GLY A 3 -77.27 -39.09 -6.02
C GLY A 3 -76.33 -40.27 -5.82
N GLN A 4 -75.27 -40.41 -6.63
CA GLN A 4 -73.93 -40.88 -6.22
C GLN A 4 -73.00 -40.99 -7.43
N ALA A 5 -71.87 -40.30 -7.30
CA ALA A 5 -70.70 -40.37 -8.16
C ALA A 5 -69.72 -41.44 -7.63
N ASN A 6 -68.97 -42.09 -8.53
CA ASN A 6 -67.76 -42.86 -8.19
C ASN A 6 -66.81 -42.82 -9.41
N ARG A 7 -65.88 -41.87 -9.47
CA ARG A 7 -64.46 -41.93 -9.05
C ARG A 7 -63.58 -42.84 -9.93
N ILE A 8 -62.96 -42.22 -10.94
CA ILE A 8 -61.79 -42.73 -11.66
C ILE A 8 -60.55 -42.42 -10.81
N GLY A 9 -59.83 -43.45 -10.38
CA GLY A 9 -58.56 -43.32 -9.68
C GLY A 9 -57.43 -42.99 -10.66
N LEU A 10 -56.86 -41.79 -10.54
CA LEU A 10 -55.66 -41.38 -11.26
C LEU A 10 -54.44 -41.58 -10.34
N LEU A 11 -53.59 -42.54 -10.69
CA LEU A 11 -52.28 -42.76 -10.09
C LEU A 11 -51.36 -41.56 -10.44
N LEU A 12 -51.11 -40.70 -9.46
CA LEU A 12 -50.06 -39.67 -9.54
C LEU A 12 -48.72 -40.29 -9.10
N LEU A 13 -47.89 -40.65 -10.08
CA LEU A 13 -46.45 -40.85 -9.88
C LEU A 13 -45.82 -39.49 -9.57
N GLY A 14 -45.52 -39.24 -8.29
CA GLY A 14 -44.77 -38.07 -7.85
C GLY A 14 -43.33 -38.16 -8.33
N ALA A 15 -42.99 -37.40 -9.37
CA ALA A 15 -41.61 -37.17 -9.76
C ALA A 15 -40.96 -36.21 -8.74
N ALA A 16 -40.11 -36.75 -7.87
CA ALA A 16 -39.26 -35.96 -6.99
C ALA A 16 -38.21 -35.22 -7.86
N PHE A 17 -38.42 -33.93 -8.08
CA PHE A 17 -37.39 -33.03 -8.62
C PHE A 17 -36.30 -32.86 -7.56
N PHE A 18 -35.22 -33.65 -7.68
CA PHE A 18 -33.96 -33.34 -7.02
C PHE A 18 -33.29 -32.19 -7.77
N SER A 19 -33.45 -30.96 -7.27
CA SER A 19 -32.62 -29.84 -7.68
C SER A 19 -31.20 -30.10 -7.20
N ALA A 20 -30.36 -30.67 -8.05
CA ALA A 20 -28.93 -30.74 -7.80
C ALA A 20 -28.39 -29.30 -7.84
N SER A 21 -28.07 -28.73 -6.67
CA SER A 21 -27.35 -27.47 -6.58
C SER A 21 -25.99 -27.68 -7.25
N ALA A 22 -25.79 -27.12 -8.44
CA ALA A 22 -24.47 -27.07 -9.05
C ALA A 22 -23.53 -26.35 -8.06
N PRO A 23 -22.30 -26.83 -7.85
CA PRO A 23 -21.34 -26.10 -7.05
C PRO A 23 -21.17 -24.70 -7.65
N ALA A 24 -21.27 -23.67 -6.80
CA ALA A 24 -21.01 -22.31 -7.23
C ALA A 24 -19.62 -22.27 -7.89
N ALA A 25 -19.55 -21.78 -9.12
CA ALA A 25 -18.29 -21.65 -9.83
C ALA A 25 -17.36 -20.74 -9.02
N ALA A 26 -16.10 -21.15 -8.91
CA ALA A 26 -15.08 -20.38 -8.22
C ALA A 26 -14.98 -18.97 -8.84
N ASP A 27 -15.03 -17.94 -7.98
CA ASP A 27 -15.11 -16.54 -8.38
C ASP A 27 -13.99 -15.72 -7.73
N VAL A 28 -13.31 -14.91 -8.55
CA VAL A 28 -12.22 -14.04 -8.08
C VAL A 28 -12.70 -13.09 -6.99
N GLU A 29 -13.92 -12.56 -7.11
CA GLU A 29 -14.52 -11.66 -6.12
C GLU A 29 -14.84 -12.38 -4.81
N ALA A 30 -15.43 -13.57 -4.88
CA ALA A 30 -15.64 -14.42 -3.71
C ALA A 30 -14.32 -14.66 -2.94
N GLY A 31 -13.21 -14.90 -3.65
CA GLY A 31 -11.91 -15.05 -3.01
C GLY A 31 -11.38 -13.75 -2.38
N VAL A 32 -11.57 -12.59 -3.01
CA VAL A 32 -11.23 -11.28 -2.41
C VAL A 32 -12.03 -11.01 -1.15
N ASN A 33 -13.33 -11.34 -1.16
CA ASN A 33 -14.21 -11.22 0.00
C ASN A 33 -13.76 -12.14 1.14
N ALA A 34 -13.48 -13.41 0.83
CA ALA A 34 -12.97 -14.37 1.81
C ALA A 34 -11.64 -13.89 2.42
N TRP A 35 -10.71 -13.42 1.60
CA TRP A 35 -9.42 -12.91 2.07
C TRP A 35 -9.58 -11.69 2.99
N THR A 36 -10.44 -10.74 2.61
CA THR A 36 -10.73 -9.53 3.40
C THR A 36 -11.36 -9.89 4.76
N SER A 37 -12.11 -10.99 4.83
CA SER A 37 -12.67 -11.51 6.08
C SER A 37 -11.67 -12.31 6.93
N GLY A 38 -10.46 -12.55 6.43
CA GLY A 38 -9.43 -13.36 7.09
C GLY A 38 -9.53 -14.87 6.83
N ASP A 39 -10.50 -15.32 6.03
CA ASP A 39 -10.60 -16.72 5.59
C ASP A 39 -9.71 -16.95 4.36
N TYR A 40 -8.41 -17.02 4.63
CA TYR A 40 -7.39 -17.18 3.58
C TYR A 40 -7.48 -18.54 2.88
N ALA A 41 -7.93 -19.59 3.57
CA ALA A 41 -8.08 -20.91 2.97
C ALA A 41 -9.25 -20.94 1.97
N ALA A 42 -10.37 -20.28 2.30
CA ALA A 42 -11.45 -20.10 1.34
C ALA A 42 -11.01 -19.22 0.16
N ALA A 43 -10.28 -18.12 0.41
CA ALA A 43 -9.77 -17.26 -0.66
C ALA A 43 -8.93 -18.02 -1.69
N VAL A 44 -7.96 -18.81 -1.21
CA VAL A 44 -7.11 -19.67 -2.05
C VAL A 44 -7.96 -20.65 -2.87
N ARG A 45 -8.96 -21.27 -2.25
CA ARG A 45 -9.88 -22.19 -2.95
C ARG A 45 -10.63 -21.50 -4.09
N GLU A 46 -11.17 -20.30 -3.84
CA GLU A 46 -11.91 -19.53 -4.85
C GLU A 46 -11.00 -19.04 -5.98
N TRP A 47 -9.72 -18.74 -5.70
CA TRP A 47 -8.78 -18.30 -6.73
C TRP A 47 -8.12 -19.44 -7.50
N ALA A 48 -8.09 -20.67 -6.98
CA ALA A 48 -7.34 -21.77 -7.57
C ALA A 48 -7.77 -22.07 -9.02
N THR A 49 -9.08 -22.21 -9.27
CA THR A 49 -9.60 -22.52 -10.61
C THR A 49 -9.42 -21.37 -11.59
N PRO A 50 -9.81 -20.11 -11.28
CA PRO A 50 -9.57 -18.99 -12.19
C PRO A 50 -8.07 -18.78 -12.49
N ALA A 51 -7.20 -18.89 -11.49
CA ALA A 51 -5.75 -18.75 -11.68
C ALA A 51 -5.20 -19.83 -12.64
N ALA A 52 -5.68 -21.07 -12.50
CA ALA A 52 -5.32 -22.17 -13.40
C ALA A 52 -5.86 -21.97 -14.83
N GLN A 53 -6.99 -21.29 -14.98
CA GLN A 53 -7.59 -20.93 -16.27
C GLN A 53 -6.95 -19.71 -16.93
N GLY A 54 -6.01 -19.03 -16.25
CA GLY A 54 -5.27 -17.91 -16.81
C GLY A 54 -5.70 -16.55 -16.28
N ASP A 55 -6.71 -16.46 -15.43
CA ASP A 55 -7.20 -15.17 -14.92
C ASP A 55 -6.07 -14.39 -14.21
N PRO A 56 -5.69 -13.20 -14.71
CA PRO A 56 -4.53 -12.47 -14.20
C PRO A 56 -4.73 -11.94 -12.77
N ASP A 57 -5.96 -11.59 -12.39
CA ASP A 57 -6.31 -11.12 -11.05
C ASP A 57 -6.17 -12.26 -10.03
N ALA A 58 -6.68 -13.45 -10.37
CA ALA A 58 -6.56 -14.65 -9.55
C ALA A 58 -5.11 -15.15 -9.46
N GLN A 59 -4.35 -15.09 -10.57
CA GLN A 59 -2.91 -15.39 -10.55
C GLN A 59 -2.16 -14.44 -9.61
N PHE A 60 -2.43 -13.14 -9.68
CA PHE A 60 -1.85 -12.16 -8.76
C PHE A 60 -2.22 -12.44 -7.30
N ASN A 61 -3.50 -12.71 -7.02
CA ASN A 61 -3.96 -13.00 -5.66
C ASN A 61 -3.35 -14.30 -5.11
N MET A 62 -3.24 -15.35 -5.94
CA MET A 62 -2.54 -16.59 -5.57
C MET A 62 -1.05 -16.36 -5.36
N ALA A 63 -0.40 -15.50 -6.16
CA ALA A 63 0.99 -15.13 -5.95
C ALA A 63 1.20 -14.48 -4.58
N GLN A 64 0.29 -13.60 -4.16
CA GLN A 64 0.31 -12.99 -2.83
C GLN A 64 0.10 -14.02 -1.72
N ALA A 65 -0.84 -14.97 -1.91
CA ALA A 65 -1.08 -16.05 -0.95
C ALA A 65 0.18 -16.89 -0.71
N TYR A 66 0.86 -17.32 -1.78
CA TYR A 66 2.12 -18.06 -1.69
C TYR A 66 3.28 -17.21 -1.14
N ARG A 67 3.37 -15.92 -1.49
CA ARG A 67 4.41 -15.03 -0.94
C ARG A 67 4.27 -14.85 0.57
N LEU A 68 3.03 -14.73 1.06
CA LEU A 68 2.73 -14.46 2.46
C LEU A 68 2.52 -15.73 3.32
N GLY A 69 2.40 -16.91 2.70
CA GLY A 69 2.06 -18.16 3.40
C GLY A 69 0.67 -18.11 4.04
N ARG A 70 -0.31 -17.50 3.36
CA ARG A 70 -1.68 -17.34 3.89
C ARG A 70 -2.67 -18.19 3.11
N GLY A 71 -3.33 -19.11 3.80
CA GLY A 71 -4.24 -20.08 3.18
C GLY A 71 -3.54 -21.20 2.38
N VAL A 72 -2.24 -21.02 2.12
CA VAL A 72 -1.29 -22.00 1.55
C VAL A 72 0.04 -21.89 2.28
N GLU A 73 0.87 -22.92 2.19
CA GLU A 73 2.27 -22.84 2.62
C GLU A 73 3.01 -21.79 1.80
N ALA A 74 3.96 -21.09 2.42
CA ALA A 74 4.74 -20.07 1.72
C ALA A 74 5.63 -20.74 0.67
N ASP A 75 5.52 -20.28 -0.59
CA ASP A 75 6.35 -20.74 -1.70
C ASP A 75 6.77 -19.55 -2.57
N PRO A 76 7.97 -18.98 -2.33
CA PRO A 76 8.47 -17.86 -3.10
C PRO A 76 8.61 -18.14 -4.61
N ARG A 77 8.90 -19.38 -5.00
CA ARG A 77 9.06 -19.75 -6.42
C ARG A 77 7.71 -19.79 -7.12
N GLN A 78 6.71 -20.37 -6.48
CA GLN A 78 5.35 -20.39 -7.00
C GLN A 78 4.76 -18.97 -7.08
N ALA A 79 5.04 -18.13 -6.07
CA ALA A 79 4.67 -16.72 -6.10
C ALA A 79 5.30 -15.98 -7.28
N GLU A 80 6.62 -16.13 -7.49
CA GLU A 80 7.33 -15.54 -8.63
C GLU A 80 6.71 -15.95 -9.97
N ALA A 81 6.46 -17.25 -10.16
CA ALA A 81 5.89 -17.78 -11.40
C ALA A 81 4.49 -17.22 -11.69
N LEU A 82 3.65 -17.07 -10.67
CA LEU A 82 2.32 -16.50 -10.81
C LEU A 82 2.35 -14.99 -11.06
N TYR A 83 3.23 -14.25 -10.39
CA TYR A 83 3.46 -12.84 -10.69
C TYR A 83 3.93 -12.63 -12.13
N ALA A 84 4.89 -13.42 -12.59
CA ALA A 84 5.41 -13.34 -13.94
C ALA A 84 4.30 -13.60 -14.98
N LYS A 85 3.44 -14.60 -14.75
CA LYS A 85 2.29 -14.92 -15.62
C LYS A 85 1.28 -13.77 -15.67
N ALA A 86 0.87 -13.24 -14.53
CA ALA A 86 -0.07 -12.13 -14.48
C ALA A 86 0.53 -10.86 -15.12
N ALA A 87 1.82 -10.57 -14.85
CA ALA A 87 2.53 -9.45 -15.44
C ALA A 87 2.62 -9.56 -16.98
N ALA A 88 2.87 -10.76 -17.52
CA ALA A 88 2.89 -11.00 -18.96
C ALA A 88 1.54 -10.76 -19.64
N GLN A 89 0.44 -10.80 -18.88
CA GLN A 89 -0.91 -10.46 -19.32
C GLN A 89 -1.27 -8.98 -19.12
N GLY A 90 -0.31 -8.15 -18.72
CA GLY A 90 -0.52 -6.72 -18.50
C GLY A 90 -1.06 -6.35 -17.11
N HIS A 91 -1.12 -7.30 -16.17
CA HIS A 91 -1.59 -7.01 -14.82
C HIS A 91 -0.58 -6.13 -14.06
N ILE A 92 -0.90 -4.85 -13.94
CA ILE A 92 0.01 -3.80 -13.46
C ILE A 92 0.56 -4.10 -12.06
N LYS A 93 -0.30 -4.42 -11.09
CA LYS A 93 0.13 -4.74 -9.72
C LYS A 93 1.03 -5.98 -9.68
N ALA A 94 0.85 -6.93 -10.61
CA ALA A 94 1.70 -8.12 -10.68
C ALA A 94 3.07 -7.77 -11.26
N ALA A 95 3.11 -6.93 -12.30
CA ALA A 95 4.34 -6.41 -12.88
C ALA A 95 5.18 -5.65 -11.83
N ASP A 96 4.55 -4.80 -11.01
CA ASP A 96 5.22 -4.06 -9.94
C ASP A 96 5.86 -5.00 -8.91
N ASN A 97 5.10 -5.98 -8.41
CA ASN A 97 5.60 -6.94 -7.43
C ASN A 97 6.65 -7.90 -8.01
N TYR A 98 6.49 -8.27 -9.28
CA TYR A 98 7.47 -9.09 -9.99
C TYR A 98 8.81 -8.36 -10.13
N GLY A 99 8.80 -7.09 -10.54
CA GLY A 99 10.00 -6.27 -10.63
C GLY A 99 10.75 -6.17 -9.30
N LEU A 100 10.02 -5.92 -8.21
CA LEU A 100 10.62 -5.87 -6.87
C LEU A 100 11.21 -7.22 -6.45
N LEU A 101 10.52 -8.33 -6.77
CA LEU A 101 10.99 -9.68 -6.46
C LEU A 101 12.25 -10.04 -7.25
N LEU A 102 12.28 -9.75 -8.56
CA LEU A 102 13.48 -9.91 -9.39
C LEU A 102 14.67 -9.13 -8.81
N PHE A 103 14.43 -7.88 -8.40
CA PHE A 103 15.48 -7.05 -7.80
C PHE A 103 16.02 -7.65 -6.50
N GLN A 104 15.13 -8.15 -5.63
CA GLN A 104 15.49 -8.81 -4.37
C GLN A 104 16.25 -10.13 -4.59
N ASN A 105 15.93 -10.86 -5.65
CA ASN A 105 16.60 -12.10 -6.05
C ASN A 105 17.95 -11.86 -6.73
N GLY A 106 18.37 -10.59 -6.90
CA GLY A 106 19.63 -10.23 -7.55
C GLY A 106 19.56 -10.14 -9.07
N GLU A 107 18.39 -10.33 -9.66
CA GLU A 107 18.14 -10.24 -11.10
C GLU A 107 17.87 -8.80 -11.54
N ARG A 108 18.76 -7.89 -11.11
CA ARG A 108 18.52 -6.44 -11.12
C ARG A 108 18.31 -5.89 -12.53
N GLU A 109 19.06 -6.36 -13.52
CA GLU A 109 18.93 -5.92 -14.90
C GLU A 109 17.58 -6.34 -15.51
N ARG A 110 17.09 -7.54 -15.18
CA ARG A 110 15.75 -7.99 -15.57
C ARG A 110 14.65 -7.20 -14.86
N ALA A 111 14.92 -6.70 -13.67
CA ALA A 111 13.96 -5.94 -12.89
C ALA A 111 13.74 -4.51 -13.41
N ILE A 112 14.76 -3.86 -14.00
CA ILE A 112 14.72 -2.43 -14.32
C ILE A 112 13.49 -1.98 -15.12
N PRO A 113 13.06 -2.65 -16.21
CA PRO A 113 11.86 -2.22 -16.94
C PRO A 113 10.59 -2.19 -16.07
N TYR A 114 10.47 -3.15 -15.14
CA TYR A 114 9.36 -3.20 -14.19
C TYR A 114 9.48 -2.11 -13.12
N ILE A 115 10.70 -1.87 -12.62
CA ILE A 115 10.99 -0.81 -11.65
C ILE A 115 10.71 0.57 -12.25
N GLU A 116 11.08 0.82 -13.50
CA GLU A 116 10.79 2.07 -14.20
C GLU A 116 9.29 2.31 -14.32
N GLY A 117 8.52 1.30 -14.75
CA GLY A 117 7.06 1.39 -14.82
C GLY A 117 6.40 1.60 -13.46
N ALA A 118 6.86 0.89 -12.42
CA ALA A 118 6.35 1.07 -11.06
C ALA A 118 6.67 2.48 -10.52
N ALA A 119 7.89 2.98 -10.75
CA ALA A 119 8.30 4.32 -10.36
C ALA A 119 7.52 5.41 -11.10
N SER A 120 7.23 5.20 -12.39
CA SER A 120 6.42 6.13 -13.20
C SER A 120 4.96 6.18 -12.76
N ARG A 121 4.44 5.13 -12.09
CA ARG A 121 3.12 5.13 -11.43
C ARG A 121 3.17 5.64 -9.99
N GLY A 122 4.37 5.87 -9.45
CA GLY A 122 4.58 6.42 -8.12
C GLY A 122 4.72 5.40 -7.00
N ASP A 123 5.07 4.13 -7.30
CA ASP A 123 5.44 3.19 -6.24
C ASP A 123 6.71 3.70 -5.53
N PRO A 124 6.65 3.96 -4.21
CA PRO A 124 7.75 4.61 -3.50
C PRO A 124 8.98 3.70 -3.35
N ARG A 125 8.83 2.37 -3.39
CA ARG A 125 9.95 1.43 -3.35
C ARG A 125 10.68 1.43 -4.68
N ALA A 126 9.93 1.43 -5.79
CA ALA A 126 10.49 1.52 -7.13
C ALA A 126 11.15 2.88 -7.38
N GLN A 127 10.53 3.98 -6.94
CA GLN A 127 11.16 5.31 -6.96
C GLN A 127 12.46 5.32 -6.17
N TYR A 128 12.50 4.65 -5.00
CA TYR A 128 13.73 4.52 -4.24
C TYR A 128 14.82 3.78 -5.02
N ILE A 129 14.50 2.59 -5.54
CA ILE A 129 15.45 1.76 -6.30
C ILE A 129 15.99 2.51 -7.52
N LEU A 130 15.10 3.09 -8.32
CA LEU A 130 15.47 3.85 -9.52
C LEU A 130 16.27 5.11 -9.17
N GLY A 131 15.94 5.77 -8.05
CA GLY A 131 16.68 6.92 -7.56
C GLY A 131 18.13 6.56 -7.17
N ILE A 132 18.34 5.45 -6.48
CA ILE A 132 19.68 4.93 -6.18
C ILE A 132 20.44 4.56 -7.47
N ALA A 133 19.77 3.91 -8.42
CA ALA A 133 20.38 3.57 -9.71
C ALA A 133 20.87 4.81 -10.47
N HIS A 134 20.07 5.88 -10.52
CA HIS A 134 20.49 7.15 -11.10
C HIS A 134 21.60 7.86 -10.32
N PHE A 135 21.68 7.69 -8.99
CA PHE A 135 22.76 8.26 -8.20
C PHE A 135 24.11 7.58 -8.49
N ASN A 136 24.10 6.25 -8.55
CA ASN A 136 25.27 5.42 -8.75
C ASN A 136 25.72 5.36 -10.22
N GLY A 137 24.77 5.37 -11.16
CA GLY A 137 25.04 5.23 -12.59
C GLY A 137 25.28 3.77 -13.03
N ASP A 138 24.77 2.78 -12.30
CA ASP A 138 24.98 1.35 -12.55
C ASP A 138 23.89 0.72 -13.41
N LEU A 139 22.63 0.83 -12.99
CA LEU A 139 21.45 0.23 -13.63
C LEU A 139 20.62 1.25 -14.42
N ALA A 140 20.91 2.54 -14.22
CA ALA A 140 20.35 3.65 -14.98
C ALA A 140 21.47 4.65 -15.25
N ALA A 141 21.33 5.48 -16.28
CA ALA A 141 22.29 6.54 -16.54
C ALA A 141 22.36 7.50 -15.34
N LYS A 142 23.58 7.90 -14.96
CA LYS A 142 23.79 8.79 -13.82
C LYS A 142 23.07 10.12 -14.03
N ASP A 143 22.17 10.47 -13.13
CA ASP A 143 21.32 11.68 -13.17
C ASP A 143 20.99 12.09 -11.73
N TRP A 144 21.82 12.96 -11.16
CA TRP A 144 21.71 13.40 -9.77
C TRP A 144 20.43 14.19 -9.46
N PRO A 145 19.98 15.14 -10.31
CA PRO A 145 18.67 15.78 -10.12
C PRO A 145 17.52 14.78 -10.08
N ARG A 146 17.48 13.82 -11.02
CA ARG A 146 16.43 12.78 -11.05
C ARG A 146 16.52 11.83 -9.87
N ALA A 147 17.72 11.41 -9.50
CA ALA A 147 17.95 10.59 -8.32
C ALA A 147 17.35 11.26 -7.08
N TYR A 148 17.76 12.50 -6.82
CA TYR A 148 17.30 13.25 -5.65
C TYR A 148 15.79 13.50 -5.68
N ALA A 149 15.22 13.76 -6.87
CA ALA A 149 13.77 13.93 -7.04
C ALA A 149 12.99 12.65 -6.70
N LEU A 150 13.43 11.50 -7.22
CA LEU A 150 12.81 10.20 -6.95
C LEU A 150 12.88 9.81 -5.47
N LEU A 151 14.05 10.01 -4.83
CA LEU A 151 14.17 9.75 -3.38
C LEU A 151 13.36 10.74 -2.55
N THR A 152 13.18 11.99 -3.01
CA THR A 152 12.30 12.97 -2.35
C THR A 152 10.85 12.50 -2.36
N LEU A 153 10.39 11.94 -3.49
CA LEU A 153 9.04 11.36 -3.61
C LEU A 153 8.88 10.12 -2.73
N ALA A 154 9.84 9.20 -2.76
CA ALA A 154 9.84 8.00 -1.92
C ALA A 154 9.82 8.36 -0.41
N ASN A 155 10.61 9.34 0.00
CA ASN A 155 10.61 9.86 1.37
C ASN A 155 9.28 10.53 1.73
N GLY A 156 8.72 11.34 0.82
CA GLY A 156 7.41 11.97 1.00
C GLY A 156 6.26 10.96 1.14
N ALA A 157 6.39 9.79 0.52
CA ALA A 157 5.47 8.65 0.67
C ALA A 157 5.72 7.82 1.95
N GLY A 158 6.67 8.24 2.80
CA GLY A 158 6.93 7.64 4.10
C GLY A 158 7.91 6.48 4.10
N LEU A 159 8.70 6.27 3.04
CA LEU A 159 9.73 5.23 3.00
C LEU A 159 10.96 5.67 3.84
N PRO A 160 11.22 5.09 5.02
CA PRO A 160 12.24 5.61 5.93
C PRO A 160 13.66 5.55 5.36
N GLN A 161 13.94 4.54 4.52
CA GLN A 161 15.22 4.35 3.84
C GLN A 161 15.57 5.53 2.92
N ALA A 162 14.56 6.13 2.28
CA ALA A 162 14.75 7.26 1.38
C ALA A 162 15.28 8.49 2.12
N ARG A 163 14.86 8.72 3.37
CA ARG A 163 15.38 9.81 4.20
C ARG A 163 16.88 9.70 4.44
N ALA A 164 17.33 8.51 4.83
CA ALA A 164 18.74 8.26 5.09
C ALA A 164 19.59 8.42 3.81
N ALA A 165 19.09 7.88 2.68
CA ALA A 165 19.73 8.04 1.38
C ALA A 165 19.87 9.52 0.98
N LEU A 166 18.82 10.33 1.14
CA LEU A 166 18.88 11.78 0.86
C LEU A 166 19.94 12.49 1.69
N THR A 167 20.04 12.18 2.99
CA THR A 167 21.07 12.78 3.87
C THR A 167 22.47 12.45 3.39
N GLN A 168 22.72 11.23 2.93
CA GLN A 168 24.01 10.87 2.35
C GLN A 168 24.24 11.55 1.00
N MET A 169 23.23 11.61 0.15
CA MET A 169 23.33 12.28 -1.15
C MET A 169 23.63 13.78 -1.02
N ASP A 170 23.18 14.44 0.04
CA ASP A 170 23.49 15.85 0.33
C ASP A 170 25.01 16.12 0.45
N GLU A 171 25.82 15.10 0.78
CA GLU A 171 27.28 15.21 0.85
C GLU A 171 27.93 15.26 -0.54
N TYR A 172 27.28 14.68 -1.55
CA TYR A 172 27.84 14.53 -2.90
C TYR A 172 27.16 15.43 -3.94
N ILE A 173 25.86 15.70 -3.78
CA ILE A 173 25.07 16.43 -4.78
C ILE A 173 25.08 17.94 -4.49
N PRO A 174 25.59 18.78 -5.42
CA PRO A 174 25.60 20.22 -5.26
C PRO A 174 24.21 20.81 -4.99
N LEU A 175 24.18 21.90 -4.23
CA LEU A 175 22.92 22.57 -3.88
C LEU A 175 22.08 22.96 -5.12
N SER A 176 22.72 23.41 -6.20
CA SER A 176 22.05 23.77 -7.45
C SER A 176 21.28 22.60 -8.06
N GLU A 177 21.86 21.40 -8.03
CA GLU A 177 21.22 20.20 -8.55
C GLU A 177 20.07 19.75 -7.64
N ARG A 178 20.25 19.81 -6.32
CA ARG A 178 19.16 19.53 -5.36
C ARG A 178 18.00 20.53 -5.47
N GLN A 179 18.28 21.80 -5.77
CA GLN A 179 17.26 22.79 -6.08
C GLN A 179 16.51 22.44 -7.37
N SER A 180 17.22 22.04 -8.43
CA SER A 180 16.60 21.57 -9.68
C SER A 180 15.77 20.29 -9.50
N ALA A 181 16.15 19.43 -8.57
CA ALA A 181 15.42 18.21 -8.26
C ALA A 181 14.02 18.49 -7.67
N GLN A 182 13.81 19.65 -7.01
CA GLN A 182 12.50 19.98 -6.42
C GLN A 182 11.42 20.19 -7.49
N THR A 183 11.74 20.90 -8.57
CA THR A 183 10.81 21.10 -9.69
C THR A 183 10.59 19.79 -10.45
N LEU A 184 11.65 19.00 -10.63
CA LEU A 184 11.56 17.68 -11.24
C LEU A 184 10.70 16.72 -10.40
N ALA A 185 10.81 16.73 -9.07
CA ALA A 185 9.97 15.90 -8.20
C ALA A 185 8.49 16.25 -8.35
N ALA A 186 8.15 17.54 -8.44
CA ALA A 186 6.77 17.97 -8.69
C ALA A 186 6.26 17.48 -10.06
N ALA A 187 7.08 17.55 -11.10
CA ALA A 187 6.74 17.06 -12.44
C ALA A 187 6.53 15.53 -12.45
N LEU A 188 7.48 14.77 -11.87
CA LEU A 188 7.38 13.31 -11.78
C LEU A 188 6.15 12.87 -10.97
N LYS A 189 5.80 13.60 -9.90
CA LYS A 189 4.58 13.33 -9.14
C LYS A 189 3.32 13.53 -9.98
N ALA A 190 3.24 14.63 -10.71
CA ALA A 190 2.11 14.91 -11.60
C ALA A 190 2.00 13.87 -12.72
N GLU A 191 3.13 13.45 -13.30
CA GLU A 191 3.18 12.37 -14.29
C GLU A 191 2.73 11.03 -13.71
N ALA A 192 3.08 10.73 -12.46
CA ALA A 192 2.62 9.53 -11.77
C ALA A 192 1.12 9.53 -11.48
N GLU A 193 0.57 10.67 -11.07
CA GLU A 193 -0.88 10.87 -10.93
C GLU A 193 -1.60 10.68 -12.28
N ALA A 194 -1.08 11.27 -13.36
CA ALA A 194 -1.63 11.12 -14.71
C ALA A 194 -1.50 9.68 -15.24
N SER A 195 -0.42 8.97 -14.93
CA SER A 195 -0.24 7.57 -15.32
C SER A 195 -1.25 6.67 -14.63
N ARG A 196 -1.42 6.80 -13.32
CA ARG A 196 -2.45 6.05 -12.58
C ARG A 196 -3.87 6.35 -13.08
N ALA A 197 -4.16 7.62 -13.42
CA ALA A 197 -5.46 7.98 -13.99
C ALA A 197 -5.72 7.31 -15.36
N ARG A 198 -4.70 7.23 -16.22
CA ARG A 198 -4.78 6.52 -17.51
C ARG A 198 -4.99 5.03 -17.32
N ASP A 199 -4.30 4.42 -16.36
CA ASP A 199 -4.44 2.99 -16.07
C ASP A 199 -5.86 2.64 -15.60
N LEU A 200 -6.45 3.47 -14.73
CA LEU A 200 -7.84 3.30 -14.29
C LEU A 200 -8.82 3.44 -15.44
N ALA A 201 -8.65 4.46 -16.30
CA ALA A 201 -9.50 4.66 -17.46
C ALA A 201 -9.41 3.48 -18.47
N ALA A 202 -8.23 2.87 -18.60
CA ALA A 202 -8.04 1.69 -19.45
C ALA A 202 -8.83 0.48 -18.91
N VAL A 203 -8.88 0.29 -17.60
CA VAL A 203 -9.71 -0.76 -16.96
C VAL A 203 -11.19 -0.51 -17.23
N ASP A 204 -11.67 0.73 -17.04
CA ASP A 204 -13.07 1.07 -17.29
C ASP A 204 -13.48 0.79 -18.75
N LEU A 205 -12.59 1.11 -19.70
CA LEU A 205 -12.84 0.87 -21.13
C LEU A 205 -12.78 -0.62 -21.51
N ALA A 206 -11.88 -1.39 -20.88
CA ALA A 206 -11.81 -2.83 -21.05
C ALA A 206 -13.08 -3.53 -20.52
N LEU A 207 -13.65 -3.03 -19.41
CA LEU A 207 -14.94 -3.49 -18.88
C LEU A 207 -16.14 -3.05 -19.72
N ALA A 208 -16.01 -1.94 -20.46
CA ALA A 208 -17.04 -1.43 -21.37
C ALA A 208 -17.08 -2.13 -22.74
N GLY A 209 -16.14 -3.02 -23.03
CA GLY A 209 -16.26 -4.00 -24.13
C GLY A 209 -15.73 -3.61 -25.51
N ASP A 210 -14.91 -2.56 -25.66
CA ASP A 210 -14.47 -2.11 -27.01
C ASP A 210 -13.01 -1.61 -27.14
N ALA A 211 -12.11 -1.91 -26.19
CA ALA A 211 -10.70 -1.45 -26.27
C ALA A 211 -9.73 -2.53 -26.79
N PRO A 212 -8.86 -2.24 -27.77
CA PRO A 212 -7.71 -3.08 -28.05
C PRO A 212 -6.71 -2.96 -26.88
N ALA A 213 -6.10 -4.08 -26.50
CA ALA A 213 -5.02 -4.12 -25.52
C ALA A 213 -3.84 -3.25 -26.00
N GLY A 214 -3.76 -2.02 -25.49
CA GLY A 214 -2.59 -1.18 -25.65
C GLY A 214 -1.38 -1.81 -24.95
N PRO A 215 -0.14 -1.50 -25.37
CA PRO A 215 1.04 -2.16 -24.82
C PRO A 215 1.31 -1.61 -23.43
N VAL A 216 0.79 -2.30 -22.39
CA VAL A 216 1.40 -2.27 -21.08
C VAL A 216 2.64 -3.15 -21.20
N VAL A 217 3.83 -2.57 -20.98
CA VAL A 217 5.17 -3.15 -21.17
C VAL A 217 5.15 -4.68 -21.11
N THR A 218 4.95 -5.32 -22.26
CA THR A 218 5.34 -6.71 -22.46
C THR A 218 6.84 -6.65 -22.67
N ALA A 219 7.61 -7.14 -21.71
CA ALA A 219 9.02 -7.40 -21.93
C ALA A 219 9.11 -8.48 -23.02
N THR A 220 9.12 -8.08 -24.29
CA THR A 220 9.69 -8.89 -25.34
C THR A 220 11.17 -8.99 -25.02
N ALA A 221 11.70 -10.22 -24.99
CA ALA A 221 13.10 -10.48 -24.70
C ALA A 221 14.00 -9.57 -25.57
N PRO A 222 14.95 -8.81 -24.98
CA PRO A 222 15.78 -7.91 -25.76
C PRO A 222 16.75 -8.72 -26.65
N PRO A 223 17.08 -8.23 -27.85
CA PRO A 223 18.16 -8.81 -28.66
C PRO A 223 19.51 -8.68 -27.92
N PRO A 224 20.52 -9.49 -28.26
CA PRO A 224 21.79 -9.49 -27.53
C PRO A 224 22.48 -8.12 -27.69
N VAL A 225 22.62 -7.40 -26.59
CA VAL A 225 23.31 -6.10 -26.56
C VAL A 225 24.82 -6.35 -26.37
N ALA A 226 25.61 -5.80 -27.29
CA ALA A 226 27.07 -5.85 -27.27
C ALA A 226 27.66 -5.23 -25.97
N PRO A 227 28.84 -5.69 -25.52
CA PRO A 227 29.38 -5.31 -24.22
C PRO A 227 29.72 -3.80 -24.18
N ARG A 228 29.11 -3.07 -23.25
CA ARG A 228 29.56 -1.72 -22.89
C ARG A 228 30.68 -1.82 -21.86
N VAL A 229 31.75 -1.09 -22.13
CA VAL A 229 32.95 -1.00 -21.30
C VAL A 229 32.59 -0.45 -19.93
N ALA A 230 32.89 -1.21 -18.89
CA ALA A 230 32.71 -0.83 -17.50
C ALA A 230 33.58 0.39 -17.18
N GLY A 231 32.94 1.54 -16.96
CA GLY A 231 33.57 2.66 -16.28
C GLY A 231 33.61 2.37 -14.79
N THR A 232 34.78 2.06 -14.26
CA THR A 232 35.02 1.90 -12.83
C THR A 232 34.93 3.25 -12.12
N ALA A 233 33.74 3.62 -11.66
CA ALA A 233 33.54 4.67 -10.67
C ALA A 233 32.43 4.24 -9.71
N SER A 234 32.74 3.27 -8.86
CA SER A 234 31.92 2.95 -7.69
C SER A 234 32.10 4.06 -6.65
N ALA A 235 31.24 5.08 -6.70
CA ALA A 235 30.93 5.84 -5.49
C ALA A 235 30.10 4.90 -4.61
N GLY A 236 30.80 4.19 -3.73
CA GLY A 236 30.26 3.11 -2.93
C GLY A 236 29.19 3.60 -1.97
N ALA A 237 28.02 3.00 -2.07
CA ALA A 237 27.10 2.94 -0.96
C ALA A 237 26.24 1.68 -1.09
N ASP A 238 26.50 0.74 -0.18
CA ASP A 238 25.64 -0.42 0.04
C ASP A 238 24.35 0.07 0.68
N TYR A 239 23.33 0.31 -0.15
CA TYR A 239 22.02 0.73 0.32
C TYR A 239 21.13 -0.50 0.54
N THR A 240 20.58 -0.61 1.75
CA THR A 240 19.62 -1.66 2.09
C THR A 240 18.39 -1.56 1.20
N LEU A 241 18.05 -2.66 0.53
CA LEU A 241 16.82 -2.75 -0.26
C LEU A 241 15.60 -2.37 0.58
N PRO A 242 14.61 -1.65 0.02
CA PRO A 242 13.33 -1.48 0.68
C PRO A 242 12.79 -2.86 1.04
N ALA A 243 12.41 -3.05 2.31
CA ALA A 243 11.62 -4.21 2.67
C ALA A 243 10.40 -4.26 1.75
N ALA A 244 10.03 -5.44 1.28
CA ALA A 244 8.73 -5.61 0.65
C ALA A 244 7.69 -5.17 1.70
N ASN A 245 7.10 -3.99 1.52
CA ASN A 245 5.92 -3.64 2.31
C ASN A 245 4.88 -4.71 2.00
N ASP A 246 4.50 -5.49 3.00
CA ASP A 246 3.45 -6.52 2.92
C ASP A 246 2.05 -5.91 2.83
N GLY A 247 1.93 -4.75 2.17
CA GLY A 247 0.68 -4.09 1.87
C GLY A 247 -0.22 -5.07 1.12
N GLU A 248 -1.28 -5.46 1.79
CA GLU A 248 -2.23 -6.48 1.38
C GLU A 248 -3.20 -5.88 0.36
N VAL A 249 -2.71 -5.69 -0.87
CA VAL A 249 -3.48 -5.10 -1.96
C VAL A 249 -3.81 -6.19 -2.96
N LEU A 250 -5.08 -6.58 -3.04
CA LEU A 250 -5.61 -7.56 -4.01
C LEU A 250 -6.04 -6.88 -5.31
N ALA A 251 -6.32 -7.67 -6.35
CA ALA A 251 -6.58 -7.17 -7.70
C ALA A 251 -7.84 -6.31 -7.83
N ARG A 252 -8.84 -6.43 -6.94
CA ARG A 252 -10.04 -5.56 -6.93
C ARG A 252 -10.09 -4.67 -5.70
N GLU A 253 -9.68 -3.42 -5.88
CA GLU A 253 -10.03 -2.34 -4.95
C GLU A 253 -11.10 -1.47 -5.63
N VAL A 254 -12.37 -1.84 -5.45
CA VAL A 254 -13.49 -0.96 -5.77
C VAL A 254 -13.46 0.16 -4.74
N VAL A 255 -13.10 1.37 -5.18
CA VAL A 255 -13.17 2.57 -4.36
C VAL A 255 -14.64 2.83 -4.08
N VAL A 256 -15.15 2.37 -2.94
CA VAL A 256 -16.42 2.86 -2.42
C VAL A 256 -16.16 4.27 -1.92
N ALA A 257 -16.41 5.25 -2.78
CA ALA A 257 -16.53 6.64 -2.38
C ALA A 257 -17.65 6.73 -1.33
N SER A 258 -17.28 6.77 -0.04
CA SER A 258 -18.21 7.23 0.99
C SER A 258 -18.48 8.70 0.74
N ALA A 259 -19.62 8.96 0.11
CA ALA A 259 -20.21 10.27 -0.01
C ALA A 259 -20.35 10.90 1.37
N ILE A 260 -19.65 12.02 1.59
CA ILE A 260 -19.84 12.88 2.75
C ILE A 260 -21.24 13.50 2.62
N PRO A 261 -22.14 13.35 3.61
CA PRO A 261 -23.41 14.06 3.60
C PRO A 261 -23.15 15.57 3.74
N ALA A 262 -23.65 16.34 2.78
CA ALA A 262 -23.64 17.80 2.83
C ALA A 262 -24.39 18.29 4.09
N HIS A 263 -23.68 18.97 4.99
CA HIS A 263 -24.29 19.67 6.12
C HIS A 263 -24.49 21.15 5.78
N LYS A 264 -25.74 21.58 5.92
CA LYS A 264 -26.27 22.93 5.68
C LYS A 264 -25.70 23.94 6.70
N PRO A 265 -25.41 25.19 6.34
CA PRO A 265 -24.84 26.16 7.28
C PRO A 265 -25.95 26.97 8.00
N ALA A 266 -25.81 27.14 9.33
CA ALA A 266 -26.44 28.21 10.11
C ALA A 266 -25.81 28.28 11.53
N PRO A 267 -25.97 29.38 12.29
CA PRO A 267 -25.31 30.67 12.13
C PRO A 267 -24.39 31.01 13.32
N ALA A 268 -23.64 32.11 13.20
CA ALA A 268 -22.72 32.62 14.21
C ALA A 268 -23.41 32.92 15.55
N THR A 269 -22.77 32.52 16.66
CA THR A 269 -23.05 33.07 17.99
C THR A 269 -21.74 33.32 18.72
N THR A 270 -21.62 34.52 19.26
CA THR A 270 -20.45 35.07 19.94
C THR A 270 -20.49 34.82 21.45
N VAL A 271 -19.29 34.79 22.03
CA VAL A 271 -18.89 35.01 23.45
C VAL A 271 -19.20 33.91 24.49
N ALA A 272 -18.15 33.32 25.07
CA ALA A 272 -17.81 33.45 26.49
C ALA A 272 -16.59 32.59 26.87
N ALA A 273 -15.59 33.23 27.47
CA ALA A 273 -14.43 32.57 28.04
C ALA A 273 -14.83 31.74 29.27
N ALA A 274 -14.77 30.42 29.15
CA ALA A 274 -14.84 29.50 30.27
C ALA A 274 -13.45 28.94 30.55
N ARG A 275 -12.94 29.18 31.77
CA ARG A 275 -11.71 28.55 32.28
C ARG A 275 -11.96 27.05 32.40
N VAL A 276 -11.33 26.25 31.55
CA VAL A 276 -11.39 24.78 31.62
C VAL A 276 -10.24 24.29 32.49
N SER A 277 -10.58 23.57 33.55
CA SER A 277 -9.67 22.86 34.44
C SER A 277 -8.66 22.02 33.64
N ALA A 278 -7.41 21.97 34.14
CA ALA A 278 -6.19 21.48 33.47
C ALA A 278 -6.16 19.99 33.02
N HIS A 279 -7.30 19.29 33.00
CA HIS A 279 -7.35 17.84 32.78
C HIS A 279 -8.38 17.40 31.73
N GLY A 280 -9.05 18.32 31.02
CA GLY A 280 -10.17 17.99 30.12
C GLY A 280 -10.06 18.47 28.68
N GLY A 281 -8.93 19.06 28.29
CA GLY A 281 -8.79 19.64 26.96
C GLY A 281 -8.85 18.61 25.82
N PRO A 282 -9.42 18.97 24.64
CA PRO A 282 -9.67 18.01 23.56
C PRO A 282 -8.41 17.61 22.82
N TRP A 283 -7.27 18.27 23.07
CA TRP A 283 -6.02 17.96 22.40
C TRP A 283 -5.21 16.94 23.18
N LYS A 284 -4.47 16.11 22.43
CA LYS A 284 -3.65 15.01 22.91
C LYS A 284 -2.30 15.05 22.20
N VAL A 285 -1.28 14.53 22.86
CA VAL A 285 0.07 14.33 22.30
C VAL A 285 0.34 12.83 22.25
N GLN A 286 0.41 12.26 21.06
CA GLN A 286 0.80 10.87 20.85
C GLN A 286 2.30 10.73 21.05
N LEU A 287 2.71 9.88 21.98
CA LEU A 287 4.11 9.62 22.34
C LEU A 287 4.70 8.43 21.58
N GLY A 288 3.84 7.53 21.08
CA GLY A 288 4.25 6.37 20.30
C GLY A 288 3.11 5.42 19.97
N ALA A 289 3.39 4.43 19.13
CA ALA A 289 2.50 3.31 18.83
C ALA A 289 3.29 2.01 18.98
N PHE A 290 2.76 1.06 19.74
CA PHE A 290 3.49 -0.13 20.18
C PHE A 290 2.74 -1.40 19.80
N GLY A 291 3.44 -2.38 19.21
CA GLY A 291 2.87 -3.72 18.97
C GLY A 291 2.63 -4.52 20.25
N VAL A 292 3.24 -4.10 21.38
CA VAL A 292 3.06 -4.71 22.70
C VAL A 292 2.68 -3.62 23.70
N ALA A 293 1.50 -3.74 24.31
CA ALA A 293 0.95 -2.73 25.22
C ALA A 293 1.87 -2.40 26.41
N GLY A 294 2.62 -3.37 26.92
CA GLY A 294 3.58 -3.15 28.03
C GLY A 294 4.74 -2.21 27.69
N ASN A 295 5.12 -2.06 26.42
CA ASN A 295 6.12 -1.06 26.00
C ASN A 295 5.59 0.38 26.14
N ALA A 296 4.29 0.57 25.90
CA ALA A 296 3.64 1.86 26.10
C ALA A 296 3.64 2.27 27.58
N ASP A 297 3.43 1.30 28.48
CA ASP A 297 3.46 1.55 29.92
C ASP A 297 4.86 1.97 30.39
N ARG A 298 5.90 1.23 29.98
CA ARG A 298 7.30 1.59 30.27
C ARG A 298 7.69 2.98 29.75
N LEU A 299 7.28 3.35 28.54
CA LEU A 299 7.58 4.68 28.01
C LEU A 299 6.87 5.76 28.82
N TRP A 300 5.61 5.53 29.18
CA TRP A 300 4.85 6.48 30.01
C TRP A 300 5.53 6.71 31.35
N ASP A 301 5.94 5.67 32.05
CA ASP A 301 6.54 5.79 33.39
C ASP A 301 7.85 6.59 33.34
N LYS A 302 8.64 6.42 32.28
CA LYS A 302 9.87 7.20 32.05
C LYS A 302 9.62 8.69 31.79
N LEU A 303 8.50 9.03 31.16
CA LEU A 303 8.22 10.39 30.68
C LEU A 303 7.23 11.17 31.54
N SER A 304 6.38 10.50 32.31
CA SER A 304 5.23 11.09 33.01
C SER A 304 5.59 12.15 34.06
N THR A 305 6.82 12.12 34.57
CA THR A 305 7.34 13.10 35.53
C THR A 305 7.90 14.36 34.88
N ARG A 306 8.05 14.38 33.55
CA ARG A 306 8.51 15.57 32.82
C ARG A 306 7.45 16.66 32.89
N ARG A 307 7.89 17.91 32.95
CA ARG A 307 7.02 19.08 33.15
C ARG A 307 5.87 19.17 32.13
N GLU A 308 6.09 18.72 30.90
CA GLU A 308 5.14 18.80 29.79
C GLU A 308 4.05 17.71 29.84
N LEU A 309 4.30 16.65 30.62
CA LEU A 309 3.43 15.49 30.81
C LEU A 309 2.93 15.35 32.25
N ALA A 310 3.52 16.06 33.20
CA ALA A 310 3.11 16.07 34.60
C ALA A 310 1.64 16.50 34.72
N GLY A 311 0.84 15.68 35.38
CA GLY A 311 -0.60 15.89 35.54
C GLY A 311 -1.44 15.59 34.29
N ARG A 312 -0.85 15.14 33.17
CA ARG A 312 -1.60 14.77 31.96
C ARG A 312 -2.14 13.35 32.06
N ALA A 313 -3.29 13.12 31.42
CA ALA A 313 -3.93 11.81 31.43
C ALA A 313 -3.19 10.83 30.52
N LYS A 314 -2.86 9.64 31.04
CA LYS A 314 -2.37 8.51 30.24
C LYS A 314 -3.53 7.89 29.47
N LEU A 315 -3.46 7.93 28.15
CA LEU A 315 -4.47 7.33 27.28
C LEU A 315 -3.82 6.25 26.42
N LYS A 316 -4.42 5.07 26.41
CA LYS A 316 -4.06 3.96 25.51
C LYS A 316 -5.22 3.71 24.56
N THR A 317 -4.97 3.87 23.26
CA THR A 317 -6.02 3.69 22.24
C THR A 317 -5.60 2.60 21.26
N PRO A 318 -6.42 1.56 21.05
CA PRO A 318 -6.17 0.55 20.03
C PRO A 318 -6.14 1.18 18.63
N ALA A 319 -5.19 0.75 17.80
CA ALA A 319 -5.05 1.16 16.40
C ALA A 319 -4.59 -0.06 15.59
N GLY A 320 -5.56 -0.90 15.20
CA GLY A 320 -5.27 -2.19 14.57
C GLY A 320 -4.48 -3.09 15.54
N ARG A 321 -3.32 -3.59 15.09
CA ARG A 321 -2.41 -4.42 15.91
C ARG A 321 -1.51 -3.61 16.85
N LEU A 322 -1.63 -2.28 16.86
CA LEU A 322 -0.81 -1.39 17.68
C LEU A 322 -1.63 -0.72 18.79
N THR A 323 -0.98 -0.42 19.91
CA THR A 323 -1.52 0.41 20.99
C THR A 323 -0.85 1.79 20.90
N LYS A 324 -1.64 2.84 20.63
CA LYS A 324 -1.17 4.23 20.68
C LYS A 324 -1.11 4.70 22.13
N LEU A 325 0.02 5.27 22.52
CA LEU A 325 0.19 5.97 23.79
C LEU A 325 0.01 7.47 23.58
N LEU A 326 -0.92 8.06 24.32
CA LEU A 326 -1.32 9.46 24.21
C LEU A 326 -1.27 10.11 25.60
N ALA A 327 -0.76 11.34 25.67
CA ALA A 327 -0.95 12.24 26.79
C ALA A 327 -2.14 13.15 26.48
N GLY A 328 -3.17 13.13 27.31
CA GLY A 328 -4.40 13.92 27.12
C GLY A 328 -4.52 15.12 28.06
N GLY A 329 -5.49 15.98 27.77
CA GLY A 329 -5.89 17.09 28.64
C GLY A 329 -5.32 18.45 28.23
N TYR A 330 -4.86 18.61 26.99
CA TYR A 330 -4.38 19.90 26.48
C TYR A 330 -5.57 20.75 26.00
N ALA A 331 -5.75 21.94 26.58
CA ALA A 331 -6.90 22.81 26.34
C ALA A 331 -6.90 23.38 24.91
N THR A 332 -5.71 23.67 24.38
CA THR A 332 -5.55 24.22 23.03
C THR A 332 -4.53 23.43 22.22
N ARG A 333 -4.61 23.55 20.90
CA ARG A 333 -3.62 22.98 19.98
C ARG A 333 -2.21 23.51 20.29
N ALA A 334 -2.10 24.82 20.53
CA ALA A 334 -0.83 25.47 20.83
C ALA A 334 -0.16 24.91 22.09
N GLU A 335 -0.94 24.58 23.11
CA GLU A 335 -0.44 23.94 24.33
C GLU A 335 0.12 22.53 24.05
N ALA A 336 -0.59 21.74 23.24
CA ALA A 336 -0.15 20.40 22.83
C ALA A 336 1.09 20.46 21.91
N ASP A 337 1.15 21.44 21.00
CA ASP A 337 2.29 21.68 20.12
C ASP A 337 3.54 22.09 20.91
N ALA A 338 3.39 22.98 21.91
CA ALA A 338 4.48 23.37 22.79
C ALA A 338 5.02 22.19 23.62
N ALA A 339 4.12 21.37 24.18
CA ALA A 339 4.50 20.15 24.88
C ALA A 339 5.25 19.17 23.97
N CYS A 340 4.76 18.97 22.75
CA CYS A 340 5.41 18.10 21.78
C CYS A 340 6.77 18.65 21.30
N ALA A 341 6.90 19.96 21.11
CA ALA A 341 8.18 20.58 20.76
C ALA A 341 9.26 20.36 21.83
N SER A 342 8.92 20.50 23.12
CA SER A 342 9.87 20.24 24.22
C SER A 342 10.27 18.75 24.31
N LEU A 343 9.32 17.84 24.08
CA LEU A 343 9.62 16.41 23.99
C LEU A 343 10.60 16.12 22.84
N LYS A 344 10.40 16.72 21.66
CA LYS A 344 11.33 16.58 20.52
C LYS A 344 12.72 17.13 20.81
N ALA A 345 12.81 18.27 21.51
CA ALA A 345 14.09 18.86 21.91
C ALA A 345 14.90 17.94 22.84
N SER A 346 14.23 17.05 23.57
CA SER A 346 14.85 16.03 24.43
C SER A 346 14.89 14.64 23.79
N GLY A 347 14.75 14.57 22.45
CA GLY A 347 14.87 13.36 21.66
C GLY A 347 13.64 12.45 21.65
N GLN A 348 12.52 12.87 22.25
CA GLN A 348 11.28 12.10 22.26
C GLN A 348 10.37 12.52 21.08
N ALA A 349 10.14 11.61 20.15
CA ALA A 349 9.20 11.83 19.06
C ALA A 349 7.75 11.92 19.59
N CYS A 350 6.94 12.77 18.96
CA CYS A 350 5.53 12.93 19.27
C CYS A 350 4.74 13.54 18.11
N LEU A 351 3.41 13.37 18.16
CA LEU A 351 2.43 13.92 17.22
C LEU A 351 1.26 14.53 17.99
N VAL A 352 0.78 15.71 17.59
CA VAL A 352 -0.41 16.35 18.18
C VAL A 352 -1.68 15.89 17.47
N THR A 353 -2.68 15.49 18.25
CA THR A 353 -3.98 14.98 17.78
C THR A 353 -5.13 15.57 18.59
N ARG A 354 -6.37 15.45 18.11
CA ARG A 354 -7.59 15.83 18.83
C ARG A 354 -8.37 14.56 19.18
#